data_AF-A0A941AAX9-F1
#
_entry.id   AF-A0A941AAX9-F1
#
_cell.length_a   1.000
_cell.length_b   1.000
_cell.length_c   1.000
_cell.angle_alpha   90.00
_cell.angle_beta   90.00
_cell.angle_gamma   90.00
#
_symmetry.space_group_name_H-M   'P 1'
#
loop_
_entity.id
_entity.type
_entity.pdbx_description
1 polymer ?
#
loop_
_entity_poly.entity_id
_entity_poly.type
_entity_poly.pdbx_seq_one_letter_code
_entity_poly.pdbx_strand_id
1 'polypeptide(L)' 'GQEGFGYDPVFLVGSTWKTLAELPQEEKNRISHRGQAMRALIAEMKAAGILA' A
#
# COMPACT_ATOMS: atom_id res chain seq x y z
N GLY A 1 -2.25 -9.78 12.94
CA GLY A 1 -1.32 -10.56 12.08
C GLY A 1 0.12 -10.13 12.36
N GLN A 2 1.11 -10.84 11.80
CA GLN A 2 2.55 -10.57 12.02
C GLN A 2 3.26 -9.99 10.78
N GLU A 3 2.54 -9.85 9.67
CA GLU A 3 3.09 -9.33 8.42
C GLU A 3 3.31 -7.81 8.48
N GLY A 4 4.25 -7.31 7.68
CA GLY A 4 4.51 -5.88 7.59
C GLY A 4 5.46 -5.34 8.67
N PHE A 5 5.28 -4.09 9.08
CA PHE A 5 6.16 -3.37 10.00
C PHE A 5 5.45 -2.18 10.68
N GLY A 6 6.05 -1.63 11.74
CA GLY A 6 5.55 -0.44 12.41
C GLY A 6 4.16 -0.64 13.00
N TYR A 7 3.20 0.22 12.64
CA TYR A 7 1.84 0.22 13.19
C TYR A 7 0.87 -0.74 12.49
N ASP A 8 1.32 -1.53 11.54
CA ASP A 8 0.44 -2.46 10.80
C ASP A 8 -0.41 -3.38 11.70
N PRO A 9 0.10 -3.90 12.84
CA PRO A 9 -0.70 -4.79 13.70
C PRO A 9 -1.87 -4.10 14.41
N VAL A 10 -1.92 -2.77 14.44
CA VAL A 10 -2.96 -1.98 15.13
C VAL A 10 -3.76 -1.07 14.20
N PHE A 11 -3.39 -1.02 12.92
CA PHE A 11 -4.07 -0.16 11.95
C PHE A 11 -5.18 -0.95 11.23
N LEU A 12 -6.43 -0.62 11.55
CA LEU A 12 -7.61 -1.26 10.95
C LEU A 12 -7.87 -0.82 9.51
N VAL A 13 -8.21 -1.77 8.65
CA VAL A 13 -8.49 -1.55 7.24
C VAL A 13 -10.01 -1.40 7.03
N GLY A 14 -10.47 -0.14 6.98
CA GLY A 14 -11.87 0.19 6.71
C GLY A 14 -12.85 -0.59 7.60
N SER A 15 -13.89 -1.14 7.00
CA SER A 15 -14.91 -1.96 7.69
C SER A 15 -14.59 -3.46 7.75
N THR A 16 -13.36 -3.87 7.37
CA THR A 16 -13.02 -5.31 7.27
C THR A 16 -12.74 -5.96 8.61
N TRP A 17 -12.61 -5.16 9.68
CA TRP A 17 -12.17 -5.60 11.02
C TRP A 17 -10.80 -6.29 11.05
N LYS A 18 -10.04 -6.21 9.94
CA LYS A 18 -8.68 -6.72 9.83
C LYS A 18 -7.68 -5.59 10.00
N THR A 19 -6.54 -5.90 10.60
CA THR A 19 -5.41 -4.98 10.64
C THR A 19 -4.55 -5.09 9.39
N LEU A 20 -3.74 -4.07 9.09
CA LEU A 20 -2.82 -4.10 7.96
C LEU A 20 -1.87 -5.30 8.00
N ALA A 21 -1.48 -5.75 9.20
CA ALA A 21 -0.62 -6.92 9.40
C ALA A 21 -1.32 -8.27 9.16
N GLU A 22 -2.63 -8.26 8.90
CA GLU A 22 -3.43 -9.45 8.59
C GLU A 22 -3.71 -9.59 7.10
N LEU A 23 -3.33 -8.58 6.31
CA LEU A 23 -3.46 -8.64 4.87
C LEU A 23 -2.22 -9.30 4.25
N PRO A 24 -2.39 -10.11 3.20
CA PRO A 24 -1.29 -10.52 2.35
C PRO A 24 -0.53 -9.30 1.81
N GLN A 25 0.78 -9.43 1.64
CA GLN A 25 1.63 -8.32 1.20
C GLN A 25 1.20 -7.72 -0.15
N GLU A 26 0.72 -8.55 -1.08
CA GLU A 26 0.19 -8.11 -2.37
C GLU A 26 -1.07 -7.24 -2.21
N GLU A 27 -2.00 -7.67 -1.35
CA GLU A 27 -3.21 -6.90 -1.05
C GLU A 27 -2.87 -5.57 -0.36
N LYS A 28 -1.96 -5.59 0.62
CA LYS A 28 -1.45 -4.39 1.28
C LYS A 28 -0.79 -3.43 0.27
N ASN A 29 0.02 -3.91 -0.66
CA ASN A 29 0.65 -3.07 -1.68
C ASN A 29 -0.38 -2.49 -2.65
N ARG A 30 -1.46 -3.23 -2.93
CA ARG A 30 -2.58 -2.73 -3.75
C ARG A 30 -3.32 -1.60 -3.06
N ILE A 31 -3.65 -1.72 -1.77
CA ILE A 31 -4.54 -0.77 -1.08
C ILE A 31 -3.83 0.32 -0.26
N SER A 32 -2.57 0.14 0.13
CA SER A 32 -1.88 1.08 1.03
C SER A 32 -1.66 2.45 0.41
N HIS A 33 -1.65 3.49 1.25
CA HIS A 33 -1.34 4.87 0.83
C HIS A 33 -0.02 4.96 0.09
N ARG A 34 1.01 4.24 0.55
CA ARG A 34 2.32 4.16 -0.13
C ARG A 34 2.19 3.57 -1.53
N GLY A 35 1.45 2.47 -1.68
CA GLY A 35 1.23 1.84 -2.99
C GLY A 35 0.48 2.76 -3.95
N GLN A 36 -0.55 3.48 -3.46
CA GLN A 36 -1.29 4.46 -4.24
C GLN A 36 -0.41 5.63 -4.69
N ALA A 37 0.35 6.23 -3.77
CA ALA A 37 1.26 7.33 -4.06
C ALA A 37 2.34 6.92 -5.07
N MET A 38 2.92 5.72 -4.92
CA MET A 38 3.94 5.24 -5.84
C MET A 38 3.38 5.03 -7.25
N ARG A 39 2.15 4.51 -7.40
CA ARG A 39 1.50 4.40 -8.72
C ARG A 39 1.25 5.75 -9.36
N ALA A 40 0.79 6.74 -8.58
CA ALA A 40 0.62 8.10 -9.06
C ALA A 40 1.97 8.70 -9.52
N LEU A 41 3.01 8.56 -8.70
CA LEU A 41 4.35 9.01 -9.05
C LEU A 41 4.87 8.36 -10.34
N ILE A 42 4.74 7.04 -10.48
CA ILE A 42 5.16 6.33 -11.70
C ILE A 42 4.40 6.84 -12.93
N ALA A 43 3.10 7.11 -12.82
CA ALA A 43 2.31 7.65 -13.92
C ALA A 43 2.82 9.03 -14.37
N GLU A 44 3.10 9.92 -13.42
CA GLU A 44 3.67 11.24 -13.70
C GLU A 44 5.08 11.15 -14.30
N MET A 45 5.94 10.26 -13.78
CA MET A 45 7.28 10.05 -14.33
C MET A 45 7.25 9.52 -15.77
N LYS A 46 6.27 8.67 -16.11
CA LYS A 46 6.06 8.23 -17.50
C LYS A 46 5.58 9.37 -18.39
N ALA A 47 4.61 10.16 -17.93
CA ALA A 47 4.12 11.32 -18.66
C ALA A 47 5.22 12.37 -18.91
N ALA A 48 6.15 12.53 -17.96
CA ALA A 48 7.31 13.40 -18.06
C ALA A 48 8.47 12.79 -18.90
N GLY A 49 8.35 11.56 -19.39
CA GLY A 49 9.41 10.86 -20.14
C GLY A 49 10.64 10.48 -19.30
N ILE A 50 10.52 10.52 -17.97
CA ILE A 50 11.58 10.14 -17.03
C ILE A 50 11.64 8.61 -16.89
N LEU A 51 10.49 7.94 -17.01
CA LEU A 51 10.37 6.49 -17.00
C LEU A 51 9.85 6.00 -18.36
N ALA A 52 10.45 4.92 -18.87
CA ALA A 52 9.99 4.24 -20.08
C ALA A 52 8.68 3.44 -19.86
#